data_AF-A0A3N0ZN69-F1
#
_entry.id   AF-A0A3N0ZN69-F1
#
_cell.length_a   1.000
_cell.length_b   1.000
_cell.length_c   1.000
_cell.angle_alpha   90.00
_cell.angle_beta   90.00
_cell.angle_gamma   90.00
#
_symmetry.space_group_name_H-M   'P 1'
#
loop_
_entity.id
_entity.type
_entity.pdbx_description
1 polymer ?
#
loop_
_entity_poly.entity_id
_entity_poly.type
_entity_poly.pdbx_seq_one_letter_code
_entity_poly.pdbx_strand_id
1 'polypeptide(L)'
;MRMLGYSNVEALKFGMASWNPEFKSKWSSAIGNSRATQFETTANPKPAAGKLPVINTGKKTGAEILEARVNQLLADGYTVASIKNSDVFDNLTKYFIVNYWPENQYLNPGHIPGAIQYTPKNDLKSTTFLNTLPTDKEVVVYCYTGMTSSHVVAYLRLLGYNAKSLLYGANAMIYDLLISNKMTAWTDEECHEYEFVK
;
A
#
# COMPACT_ATOMS: atom_id res chain seq x y z
N MET A 1 4.75 -3.06 -15.08
CA MET A 1 5.56 -4.12 -15.73
C MET A 1 5.08 -5.53 -15.37
N ARG A 2 5.22 -6.06 -14.14
CA ARG A 2 4.74 -7.43 -13.84
C ARG A 2 3.26 -7.68 -14.17
N MET A 3 2.41 -6.68 -13.98
CA MET A 3 0.98 -6.73 -14.34
C MET A 3 0.71 -6.79 -15.86
N LEU A 4 1.72 -6.54 -16.70
CA LEU A 4 1.70 -6.74 -18.17
C LEU A 4 2.26 -8.12 -18.59
N GLY A 5 2.60 -8.99 -17.63
CA GLY A 5 3.12 -10.34 -17.91
C GLY A 5 4.64 -10.48 -17.89
N TYR A 6 5.40 -9.40 -17.65
CA TYR A 6 6.86 -9.50 -17.48
C TYR A 6 7.21 -10.20 -16.15
N SER A 7 7.85 -11.37 -16.22
CA SER A 7 8.19 -12.18 -15.05
C SER A 7 9.54 -11.81 -14.41
N ASN A 8 10.43 -11.16 -15.16
CA ASN A 8 11.80 -10.82 -14.79
C ASN A 8 11.96 -9.39 -14.25
N VAL A 9 10.92 -8.84 -13.61
CA VAL A 9 10.95 -7.49 -13.03
C VAL A 9 10.78 -7.58 -11.53
N GLU A 10 11.77 -7.06 -10.81
CA GLU A 10 11.77 -6.99 -9.35
C GLU A 10 11.93 -5.55 -8.88
N ALA A 11 11.35 -5.24 -7.73
CA ALA A 11 11.50 -3.93 -7.10
C ALA A 11 12.68 -3.98 -6.11
N LEU A 12 13.56 -2.98 -6.17
CA LEU A 12 14.60 -2.80 -5.17
C LEU A 12 13.93 -2.40 -3.83
N LYS A 13 14.10 -3.22 -2.80
CA LYS A 13 13.58 -2.91 -1.45
C LYS A 13 14.16 -1.58 -0.98
N PHE A 14 13.31 -0.66 -0.54
CA PHE A 14 13.66 0.73 -0.20
C PHE A 14 14.20 1.61 -1.35
N GLY A 15 14.22 1.11 -2.59
CA GLY A 15 14.65 1.86 -3.77
C GLY A 15 16.10 2.33 -3.66
N MET A 16 16.42 3.48 -4.26
CA MET A 16 17.80 3.99 -4.28
C MET A 16 18.40 4.22 -2.89
N ALA A 17 17.58 4.36 -1.85
CA ALA A 17 18.06 4.49 -0.48
C ALA A 17 18.76 3.24 0.05
N SER A 18 18.38 2.03 -0.39
CA SER A 18 19.16 0.83 -0.08
C SER A 18 20.40 0.68 -0.95
N TRP A 19 20.47 1.40 -2.07
CA TRP A 19 21.58 1.30 -3.00
C TRP A 19 22.82 2.08 -2.54
N ASN A 20 22.62 3.34 -2.15
CA ASN A 20 23.69 4.24 -1.79
C ASN A 20 23.27 5.26 -0.71
N PRO A 21 24.17 5.63 0.23
CA PRO A 21 23.85 6.56 1.31
C PRO A 21 23.40 7.96 0.84
N GLU A 22 23.75 8.40 -0.38
CA GLU A 22 23.30 9.68 -0.95
C GLU A 22 21.76 9.79 -0.98
N PHE A 23 21.05 8.67 -1.12
CA PHE A 23 19.60 8.63 -1.24
C PHE A 23 18.87 8.29 0.07
N LYS A 24 19.60 7.94 1.14
CA LYS A 24 19.03 7.40 2.39
C LYS A 24 18.06 8.34 3.08
N SER A 25 18.26 9.65 2.92
CA SER A 25 17.46 10.70 3.56
C SER A 25 15.97 10.57 3.28
N LYS A 26 15.58 9.98 2.13
CA LYS A 26 14.17 9.72 1.79
C LYS A 26 13.47 8.76 2.74
N TRP A 27 14.20 7.85 3.38
CA TRP A 27 13.66 6.90 4.37
C TRP A 27 13.96 7.31 5.80
N SER A 28 15.19 7.73 6.10
CA SER A 28 15.54 8.10 7.47
C SER A 28 14.74 9.31 7.97
N SER A 29 14.40 10.27 7.10
CA SER A 29 13.50 11.39 7.44
C SER A 29 12.02 11.01 7.55
N ALA A 30 11.64 9.82 7.07
CA ALA A 30 10.27 9.33 7.06
C ALA A 30 9.98 8.33 8.20
N ILE A 31 10.92 8.15 9.13
CA ILE A 31 10.69 7.43 10.38
C ILE A 31 9.76 8.25 11.28
N GLY A 32 8.75 7.60 11.86
CA GLY A 32 7.81 8.30 12.74
C GLY A 32 7.16 7.41 13.79
N ASN A 33 6.82 8.03 14.93
CA ASN A 33 6.14 7.42 16.08
C ASN A 33 4.91 8.23 16.54
N SER A 34 4.51 9.26 15.80
CA SER A 34 3.45 10.21 16.20
C SER A 34 2.07 9.56 16.36
N ARG A 35 1.87 8.34 15.86
CA ARG A 35 0.60 7.59 15.90
C ARG A 35 0.66 6.36 16.79
N ALA A 36 1.77 6.14 17.52
CA ALA A 36 2.00 4.93 18.32
C ALA A 36 0.89 4.60 19.33
N THR A 37 0.29 5.63 19.92
CA THR A 37 -0.79 5.48 20.91
C THR A 37 -2.19 5.47 20.30
N GLN A 38 -2.29 5.64 18.98
CA GLN A 38 -3.57 5.78 18.26
C GLN A 38 -3.99 4.48 17.56
N PHE A 39 -3.15 3.44 17.57
CA PHE A 39 -3.51 2.16 16.99
C PHE A 39 -4.48 1.42 17.92
N GLU A 40 -5.47 0.74 17.34
CA GLU A 40 -6.40 -0.12 18.06
C GLU A 40 -6.08 -1.60 17.79
N THR A 41 -6.62 -2.49 18.63
CA THR A 41 -6.41 -3.94 18.51
C THR A 41 -7.71 -4.71 18.28
N THR A 42 -8.85 -4.02 18.33
CA THR A 42 -10.17 -4.61 18.10
C THR A 42 -10.40 -4.81 16.61
N ALA A 43 -10.69 -6.05 16.21
CA ALA A 43 -10.89 -6.36 14.81
C ALA A 43 -12.15 -5.70 14.22
N ASN A 44 -11.97 -5.05 13.07
CA ASN A 44 -13.05 -4.49 12.27
C ASN A 44 -13.50 -5.52 11.22
N PRO A 45 -14.81 -5.83 11.13
CA PRO A 45 -15.30 -6.84 10.19
C PRO A 45 -15.18 -6.34 8.74
N LYS A 46 -14.87 -7.26 7.83
CA LYS A 46 -14.99 -7.00 6.39
C LYS A 46 -16.47 -6.73 6.05
N PRO A 47 -16.79 -5.74 5.19
CA PRO A 47 -18.15 -5.52 4.73
C PRO A 47 -18.70 -6.70 3.94
N ALA A 48 -20.01 -6.71 3.72
CA ALA A 48 -20.63 -7.63 2.78
C ALA A 48 -20.07 -7.42 1.36
N ALA A 49 -20.04 -8.49 0.57
CA ALA A 49 -19.66 -8.43 -0.84
C ALA A 49 -20.57 -7.48 -1.63
N GLY A 50 -19.95 -6.56 -2.37
CA GLY A 50 -20.58 -5.59 -3.26
C GLY A 50 -20.29 -5.88 -4.74
N LYS A 51 -20.47 -4.84 -5.55
CA LYS A 51 -20.16 -4.87 -6.99
C LYS A 51 -18.70 -4.54 -7.24
N LEU A 52 -18.12 -5.10 -8.31
CA LEU A 52 -16.81 -4.68 -8.80
C LEU A 52 -16.92 -3.35 -9.55
N PRO A 53 -15.83 -2.55 -9.64
CA PRO A 53 -15.82 -1.33 -10.43
C PRO A 53 -16.15 -1.58 -11.90
N VAL A 54 -16.85 -0.64 -12.52
CA VAL A 54 -17.10 -0.66 -13.96
C VAL A 54 -15.93 0.00 -14.68
N ILE A 55 -15.36 -0.69 -15.66
CA ILE A 55 -14.23 -0.20 -16.46
C ILE A 55 -14.73 0.30 -17.81
N ASN A 56 -14.59 1.61 -18.06
CA ASN A 56 -15.02 2.25 -19.30
C ASN A 56 -13.82 2.77 -20.10
N THR A 57 -13.16 1.89 -20.86
CA THR A 57 -12.04 2.29 -21.75
C THR A 57 -12.45 2.43 -23.22
N GLY A 58 -13.69 2.05 -23.58
CA GLY A 58 -14.15 1.97 -24.97
C GLY A 58 -13.50 0.84 -25.79
N LYS A 59 -12.66 0.00 -25.17
CA LYS A 59 -12.01 -1.16 -25.79
C LYS A 59 -12.86 -2.43 -25.62
N LYS A 60 -12.65 -3.43 -26.48
CA LYS A 60 -13.47 -4.64 -26.52
C LYS A 60 -12.77 -5.87 -25.95
N THR A 61 -11.45 -5.96 -26.09
CA THR A 61 -10.68 -7.11 -25.60
C THR A 61 -10.03 -6.81 -24.25
N GLY A 62 -9.83 -7.86 -23.43
CA GLY A 62 -9.17 -7.71 -22.13
C GLY A 62 -7.75 -7.15 -22.25
N ALA A 63 -7.01 -7.50 -23.30
CA ALA A 63 -5.65 -7.00 -23.55
C ALA A 63 -5.65 -5.49 -23.83
N GLU A 64 -6.51 -5.00 -24.72
CA GLU A 64 -6.64 -3.58 -25.03
C GLU A 64 -7.14 -2.77 -23.82
N ILE A 65 -8.05 -3.34 -23.03
CA ILE A 65 -8.52 -2.72 -21.78
C ILE A 65 -7.35 -2.60 -20.80
N LEU A 66 -6.58 -3.68 -20.59
CA LEU A 66 -5.43 -3.68 -19.69
C LEU A 66 -4.38 -2.65 -20.12
N GLU A 67 -4.03 -2.62 -21.40
CA GLU A 67 -3.06 -1.68 -21.96
C GLU A 67 -3.50 -0.23 -21.76
N ALA A 68 -4.77 0.10 -22.09
CA ALA A 68 -5.32 1.43 -21.87
C ALA A 68 -5.25 1.87 -20.39
N ARG A 69 -5.52 0.94 -19.46
CA ARG A 69 -5.48 1.22 -18.02
C ARG A 69 -4.06 1.37 -17.50
N VAL A 70 -3.12 0.59 -17.99
CA VAL A 70 -1.70 0.74 -17.64
C VAL A 70 -1.15 2.06 -18.15
N ASN A 71 -1.45 2.44 -19.39
CA ASN A 71 -1.02 3.71 -19.95
C ASN A 71 -1.56 4.90 -19.15
N GLN A 72 -2.85 4.85 -18.74
CA GLN A 72 -3.40 5.87 -17.86
C GLN A 72 -2.70 5.91 -16.49
N LEU A 73 -2.46 4.75 -15.87
CA LEU A 73 -1.76 4.67 -14.58
C LEU A 73 -0.35 5.26 -14.64
N LEU A 74 0.37 5.02 -15.75
CA LEU A 74 1.71 5.58 -15.95
C LEU A 74 1.66 7.09 -16.19
N ALA A 75 0.67 7.59 -16.93
CA ALA A 75 0.47 9.01 -17.18
C ALA A 75 0.09 9.79 -15.91
N ASP A 76 -0.77 9.20 -15.08
CA ASP A 76 -1.20 9.75 -13.78
C ASP A 76 -0.02 9.94 -12.80
N GLY A 77 0.98 9.04 -12.88
CA GLY A 77 2.09 8.98 -11.95
C GLY A 77 1.71 8.53 -10.53
N TYR A 78 2.70 8.49 -9.64
CA TYR A 78 2.50 7.93 -8.29
C TYR A 78 1.79 8.89 -7.32
N THR A 79 1.93 10.20 -7.50
CA THR A 79 1.42 11.21 -6.55
C THR A 79 -0.08 11.06 -6.28
N VAL A 80 -0.88 10.85 -7.34
CA VAL A 80 -2.33 10.67 -7.22
C VAL A 80 -2.73 9.35 -6.54
N ALA A 81 -1.81 8.39 -6.49
CA ALA A 81 -1.97 7.08 -5.86
C ALA A 81 -1.36 7.04 -4.45
N SER A 82 -1.02 8.18 -3.87
CA SER A 82 -0.38 8.28 -2.55
C SER A 82 -1.15 9.18 -1.59
N ILE A 83 -1.05 8.92 -0.29
CA ILE A 83 -1.66 9.73 0.77
C ILE A 83 -0.76 9.75 2.02
N LYS A 84 -0.75 10.87 2.76
CA LYS A 84 0.03 10.99 4.00
C LYS A 84 -0.75 10.43 5.18
N ASN A 85 -0.04 9.99 6.22
CA ASN A 85 -0.69 9.55 7.46
C ASN A 85 -1.47 10.68 8.14
N SER A 86 -1.03 11.95 8.03
CA SER A 86 -1.79 13.10 8.54
C SER A 86 -3.20 13.14 7.96
N ASP A 87 -3.32 13.09 6.64
CA ASP A 87 -4.60 13.24 5.96
C ASP A 87 -5.58 12.11 6.31
N VAL A 88 -5.05 10.89 6.47
CA VAL A 88 -5.82 9.71 6.90
C VAL A 88 -6.32 9.86 8.33
N PHE A 89 -5.43 10.21 9.28
CA PHE A 89 -5.79 10.33 10.69
C PHE A 89 -6.69 11.52 10.99
N ASP A 90 -6.58 12.61 10.22
CA ASP A 90 -7.44 13.78 10.34
C ASP A 90 -8.88 13.46 9.86
N ASN A 91 -9.07 12.40 9.06
CA ASN A 91 -10.36 12.05 8.44
C ASN A 91 -10.61 10.54 8.36
N LEU A 92 -10.42 9.79 9.44
CA LEU A 92 -10.48 8.32 9.44
C LEU A 92 -11.77 7.75 8.80
N THR A 93 -12.92 8.37 9.07
CA THR A 93 -14.23 7.91 8.57
C THR A 93 -14.45 8.16 7.07
N LYS A 94 -13.68 9.08 6.47
CA LYS A 94 -13.74 9.40 5.03
C LYS A 94 -13.21 8.27 4.17
N TYR A 95 -12.31 7.44 4.69
CA TYR A 95 -11.59 6.43 3.94
C TYR A 95 -12.11 5.01 4.21
N PHE A 96 -11.88 4.11 3.27
CA PHE A 96 -11.90 2.68 3.52
C PHE A 96 -10.46 2.22 3.72
N ILE A 97 -10.06 1.96 4.96
CA ILE A 97 -8.65 1.72 5.30
C ILE A 97 -8.40 0.21 5.31
N VAL A 98 -7.49 -0.23 4.45
CA VAL A 98 -7.02 -1.61 4.34
C VAL A 98 -5.69 -1.74 5.04
N ASN A 99 -5.68 -2.53 6.11
CA ASN A 99 -4.48 -3.06 6.70
C ASN A 99 -4.04 -4.30 5.89
N TYR A 100 -2.83 -4.29 5.34
CA TYR A 100 -2.33 -5.35 4.48
C TYR A 100 -1.13 -6.10 5.11
N TRP A 101 -1.37 -6.73 6.26
CA TRP A 101 -0.45 -7.68 6.90
C TRP A 101 -1.20 -8.83 7.61
N PRO A 102 -0.52 -9.89 8.09
CA PRO A 102 -1.18 -11.02 8.75
C PRO A 102 -1.99 -10.64 10.00
N GLU A 103 -3.05 -11.41 10.28
CA GLU A 103 -4.02 -11.09 11.35
C GLU A 103 -3.40 -10.98 12.74
N ASN A 104 -2.42 -11.82 13.08
CA ASN A 104 -1.74 -11.74 14.37
C ASN A 104 -1.09 -10.36 14.60
N GLN A 105 -0.53 -9.75 13.55
CA GLN A 105 0.08 -8.41 13.61
C GLN A 105 -0.95 -7.29 13.60
N TYR A 106 -2.12 -7.54 13.01
CA TYR A 106 -3.26 -6.65 13.05
C TYR A 106 -3.89 -6.58 14.45
N LEU A 107 -3.91 -7.70 15.18
CA LEU A 107 -4.36 -7.75 16.57
C LEU A 107 -3.28 -7.30 17.56
N ASN A 108 -2.00 -7.48 17.22
CA ASN A 108 -0.86 -7.07 18.03
C ASN A 108 0.39 -6.90 17.15
N PRO A 109 0.90 -5.67 16.89
CA PRO A 109 0.73 -4.47 17.73
C PRO A 109 -0.55 -3.65 17.55
N GLY A 110 -1.41 -4.01 16.60
CA GLY A 110 -2.65 -3.27 16.34
C GLY A 110 -2.69 -2.69 14.93
N HIS A 111 -3.61 -1.78 14.68
CA HIS A 111 -3.87 -1.18 13.37
C HIS A 111 -4.45 0.23 13.48
N ILE A 112 -4.48 0.97 12.37
CA ILE A 112 -5.14 2.28 12.30
C ILE A 112 -6.63 2.10 12.67
N PRO A 113 -7.23 2.97 13.49
CA PRO A 113 -8.64 2.83 13.86
C PRO A 113 -9.57 2.74 12.66
N GLY A 114 -10.50 1.78 12.69
CA GLY A 114 -11.42 1.47 11.60
C GLY A 114 -10.78 0.78 10.40
N ALA A 115 -9.49 0.45 10.44
CA ALA A 115 -8.85 -0.32 9.38
C ALA A 115 -9.28 -1.78 9.42
N ILE A 116 -9.52 -2.34 8.24
CA ILE A 116 -9.95 -3.72 8.04
C ILE A 116 -8.76 -4.52 7.52
N GLN A 117 -8.52 -5.67 8.14
CA GLN A 117 -7.44 -6.58 7.74
C GLN A 117 -7.78 -7.28 6.43
N TYR A 118 -6.81 -7.31 5.50
CA TYR A 118 -6.82 -8.17 4.32
C TYR A 118 -5.51 -8.94 4.24
N THR A 119 -5.60 -10.27 4.27
CA THR A 119 -4.44 -11.16 4.26
C THR A 119 -3.66 -11.05 2.96
N PRO A 120 -2.34 -10.74 3.03
CA PRO A 120 -1.51 -10.61 1.85
C PRO A 120 -1.52 -11.84 0.95
N LYS A 121 -1.59 -11.62 -0.38
CA LYS A 121 -1.61 -12.68 -1.41
C LYS A 121 -2.81 -13.63 -1.33
N ASN A 122 -3.82 -13.33 -0.51
CA ASN A 122 -5.02 -14.14 -0.37
C ASN A 122 -6.32 -13.35 -0.57
N ASP A 123 -6.55 -12.33 0.23
CA ASP A 123 -7.90 -11.75 0.40
C ASP A 123 -8.30 -10.82 -0.74
N LEU A 124 -7.34 -10.29 -1.50
CA LEU A 124 -7.62 -9.40 -2.64
C LEU A 124 -7.67 -10.12 -3.99
N LYS A 125 -7.97 -11.42 -3.99
CA LYS A 125 -8.27 -12.18 -5.21
C LYS A 125 -9.75 -12.02 -5.58
N SER A 126 -10.05 -12.16 -6.88
CA SER A 126 -11.45 -12.09 -7.37
C SER A 126 -12.38 -13.14 -6.76
N THR A 127 -11.84 -14.25 -6.27
CA THR A 127 -12.59 -15.36 -5.66
C THR A 127 -12.67 -15.29 -4.13
N THR A 128 -12.10 -14.25 -3.50
CA THR A 128 -12.07 -14.10 -2.04
C THR A 128 -12.82 -12.83 -1.63
N PHE A 129 -12.12 -11.79 -1.15
CA PHE A 129 -12.73 -10.60 -0.57
C PHE A 129 -12.52 -9.34 -1.43
N LEU A 130 -12.03 -9.45 -2.67
CA LEU A 130 -11.85 -8.29 -3.53
C LEU A 130 -13.13 -7.46 -3.71
N ASN A 131 -14.29 -8.12 -3.79
CA ASN A 131 -15.60 -7.47 -3.95
C ASN A 131 -16.17 -6.86 -2.66
N THR A 132 -15.49 -7.01 -1.51
CA THR A 132 -15.86 -6.31 -0.27
C THR A 132 -15.29 -4.90 -0.21
N LEU A 133 -14.37 -4.55 -1.12
CA LEU A 133 -13.88 -3.18 -1.27
C LEU A 133 -14.99 -2.30 -1.87
N PRO A 134 -15.22 -1.08 -1.33
CA PRO A 134 -16.20 -0.16 -1.88
C PRO A 134 -15.75 0.38 -3.24
N THR A 135 -16.73 0.68 -4.11
CA THR A 135 -16.48 1.29 -5.43
C THR A 135 -16.79 2.80 -5.45
N ASP A 136 -17.43 3.30 -4.40
CA ASP A 136 -17.90 4.66 -4.19
C ASP A 136 -17.13 5.41 -3.09
N LYS A 137 -16.09 4.79 -2.53
CA LYS A 137 -15.25 5.35 -1.46
C LYS A 137 -13.76 5.21 -1.79
N GLU A 138 -12.97 6.17 -1.33
CA GLU A 138 -11.51 6.12 -1.47
C GLU A 138 -10.92 5.02 -0.57
N VAL A 139 -10.22 4.06 -1.18
CA VAL A 139 -9.55 2.94 -0.52
C VAL A 139 -8.10 3.32 -0.20
N VAL A 140 -7.75 3.34 1.08
CA VAL A 140 -6.37 3.60 1.53
C VAL A 140 -5.74 2.29 1.98
N VAL A 141 -4.70 1.84 1.29
CA VAL A 141 -3.97 0.62 1.64
C VAL A 141 -2.66 0.98 2.31
N TYR A 142 -2.36 0.33 3.42
CA TYR A 142 -1.05 0.43 4.06
C TYR A 142 -0.51 -0.93 4.47
N CYS A 143 0.82 -1.02 4.54
CA CYS A 143 1.54 -2.14 5.15
C CYS A 143 2.67 -1.59 6.02
N TYR A 144 3.70 -2.38 6.31
CA TYR A 144 4.79 -1.94 7.19
C TYR A 144 5.53 -0.72 6.67
N THR A 145 5.95 -0.74 5.39
CA THR A 145 6.82 0.30 4.80
C THR A 145 6.17 0.98 3.60
N GLY A 146 4.92 0.67 3.27
CA GLY A 146 4.24 1.23 2.09
C GLY A 146 4.66 0.58 0.75
N MET A 147 5.67 -0.30 0.77
CA MET A 147 6.20 -0.98 -0.42
C MET A 147 5.23 -2.01 -1.00
N THR A 148 4.66 -2.88 -0.15
CA THR A 148 3.69 -3.88 -0.62
C THR A 148 2.35 -3.22 -0.96
N SER A 149 1.92 -2.24 -0.17
CA SER A 149 0.66 -1.53 -0.42
C SER A 149 0.69 -0.73 -1.73
N SER A 150 1.83 -0.18 -2.15
CA SER A 150 1.92 0.52 -3.45
C SER A 150 1.70 -0.44 -4.63
N HIS A 151 2.21 -1.67 -4.56
CA HIS A 151 1.93 -2.71 -5.56
C HIS A 151 0.45 -3.10 -5.58
N VAL A 152 -0.16 -3.26 -4.39
CA VAL A 152 -1.60 -3.56 -4.27
C VAL A 152 -2.44 -2.43 -4.84
N VAL A 153 -2.08 -1.18 -4.55
CA VAL A 153 -2.79 0.00 -5.04
C VAL A 153 -2.70 0.10 -6.56
N ALA A 154 -1.53 -0.20 -7.14
CA ALA A 154 -1.40 -0.25 -8.60
C ALA A 154 -2.36 -1.30 -9.21
N TYR A 155 -2.44 -2.49 -8.60
CA TYR A 155 -3.39 -3.53 -9.00
C TYR A 155 -4.85 -3.07 -8.87
N LEU A 156 -5.25 -2.52 -7.72
CA LEU A 156 -6.61 -2.04 -7.48
C LEU A 156 -6.99 -0.90 -8.43
N ARG A 157 -6.06 0.02 -8.72
CA ARG A 157 -6.25 1.11 -9.67
C ARG A 157 -6.38 0.60 -11.11
N LEU A 158 -5.74 -0.50 -11.50
CA LEU A 158 -6.01 -1.13 -12.81
C LEU A 158 -7.44 -1.70 -12.88
N LEU A 159 -7.96 -2.19 -11.75
CA LEU A 159 -9.32 -2.72 -11.66
C LEU A 159 -10.41 -1.65 -11.57
N GLY A 160 -10.08 -0.38 -11.34
CA GLY A 160 -11.07 0.71 -11.28
C GLY A 160 -11.41 1.21 -9.89
N TYR A 161 -10.74 0.73 -8.86
CA TYR A 161 -10.90 1.30 -7.53
C TYR A 161 -10.17 2.66 -7.43
N ASN A 162 -10.81 3.62 -6.75
CA ASN A 162 -10.10 4.82 -6.27
C ASN A 162 -9.23 4.43 -5.07
N ALA A 163 -8.02 3.95 -5.34
CA ALA A 163 -7.10 3.46 -4.31
C ALA A 163 -5.85 4.33 -4.18
N LYS A 164 -5.36 4.47 -2.94
CA LYS A 164 -4.11 5.16 -2.57
C LYS A 164 -3.29 4.34 -1.58
N SER A 165 -1.98 4.44 -1.70
CA SER A 165 -1.02 3.85 -0.75
C SER A 165 -0.63 4.89 0.30
N LEU A 166 -0.70 4.51 1.57
CA LEU A 166 -0.19 5.35 2.65
C LEU A 166 1.34 5.42 2.57
N LEU A 167 1.86 6.63 2.38
CA LEU A 167 3.29 6.87 2.18
C LEU A 167 4.11 6.35 3.37
N TYR A 168 5.12 5.53 3.07
CA TYR A 168 6.01 4.89 4.04
C TYR A 168 5.34 3.91 5.02
N GLY A 169 4.02 3.66 4.90
CA GLY A 169 3.32 2.69 5.75
C GLY A 169 3.46 2.97 7.24
N ALA A 170 3.41 1.91 8.04
CA ALA A 170 3.58 1.96 9.50
C ALA A 170 4.95 2.50 9.95
N ASN A 171 5.99 2.44 9.12
CA ASN A 171 7.31 3.02 9.40
C ASN A 171 7.24 4.52 9.73
N ALA A 172 6.31 5.26 9.11
CA ALA A 172 6.11 6.68 9.37
C ALA A 172 5.14 6.97 10.52
N MET A 173 4.65 5.95 11.23
CA MET A 173 3.57 6.07 12.21
C MET A 173 3.92 5.47 13.57
N ILE A 174 4.52 4.27 13.57
CA ILE A 174 4.74 3.42 14.75
C ILE A 174 6.11 2.70 14.71
N TYR A 175 7.16 3.37 14.22
CA TYR A 175 8.48 2.79 13.97
C TYR A 175 9.03 1.93 15.14
N ASP A 176 9.07 2.47 16.36
CA ASP A 176 9.65 1.80 17.53
C ASP A 176 8.88 0.51 17.84
N LEU A 177 7.58 0.52 17.58
CA LEU A 177 6.71 -0.64 17.78
C LEU A 177 6.99 -1.71 16.72
N LEU A 178 7.31 -1.34 15.48
CA LEU A 178 7.74 -2.29 14.45
C LEU A 178 9.06 -2.95 14.85
N ILE A 179 10.04 -2.16 15.28
CA ILE A 179 11.37 -2.67 15.68
C ILE A 179 11.27 -3.62 16.87
N SER A 180 10.56 -3.22 17.93
CA SER A 180 10.40 -4.05 19.13
C SER A 180 9.67 -5.37 18.86
N ASN A 181 8.76 -5.39 17.89
CA ASN A 181 8.05 -6.60 17.45
C ASN A 181 8.74 -7.35 16.30
N LYS A 182 9.97 -6.95 15.91
CA LYS A 182 10.73 -7.55 14.80
C LYS A 182 9.96 -7.57 13.47
N MET A 183 9.14 -6.56 13.26
CA MET A 183 8.41 -6.33 12.02
C MET A 183 9.27 -5.55 11.03
N THR A 184 8.95 -5.63 9.75
CA THR A 184 9.71 -4.92 8.71
C THR A 184 9.64 -3.41 8.92
N ALA A 185 10.78 -2.75 9.07
CA ALA A 185 10.93 -1.30 9.10
C ALA A 185 12.19 -0.92 8.31
N TRP A 186 12.35 0.36 8.01
CA TRP A 186 13.63 0.87 7.49
C TRP A 186 14.69 0.80 8.58
N THR A 187 15.88 0.33 8.28
CA THR A 187 17.04 0.52 9.15
C THR A 187 18.23 0.93 8.28
N ASP A 188 19.18 1.69 8.83
CA ASP A 188 20.32 2.17 8.03
C ASP A 188 21.22 1.01 7.56
N GLU A 189 21.15 -0.17 8.19
CA GLU A 189 21.82 -1.40 7.74
C GLU A 189 21.28 -1.94 6.40
N GLU A 190 20.09 -1.51 5.98
CA GLU A 190 19.53 -1.83 4.66
C GLU A 190 20.15 -0.95 3.56
N CYS A 191 20.98 0.04 3.91
CA CYS A 191 21.71 0.89 2.99
C CYS A 191 23.08 0.29 2.67
N HIS A 192 23.29 -0.03 1.39
CA HIS A 192 24.57 -0.48 0.85
C HIS A 192 25.40 0.71 0.34
N GLU A 193 26.66 0.46 0.01
CA GLU A 193 27.61 1.45 -0.52
C GLU A 193 27.89 1.21 -2.01
N TYR A 194 26.86 0.89 -2.79
CA TYR A 194 27.04 0.63 -4.22
C TYR A 194 27.24 1.92 -5.02
N GLU A 195 28.10 1.86 -6.03
CA GLU A 195 28.31 2.98 -6.96
C GLU A 195 27.06 3.26 -7.80
N PHE A 196 26.87 4.52 -8.19
CA PHE A 196 25.82 4.92 -9.12
C PHE A 196 26.34 6.02 -10.05
N VAL A 197 25.77 6.09 -11.25
CA VAL A 197 26.10 7.12 -12.23
C VAL A 197 25.13 8.29 -12.04
N LYS A 198 25.67 9.51 -11.93
CA LYS A 198 24.90 10.75 -11.82
C LYS A 198 24.40 11.24 -13.17
#